data_AF-A0A453JX89-F1
#
_entry.id   AF-A0A453JX89-F1
#
_cell.length_a   1.000
_cell.length_b   1.000
_cell.length_c   1.000
_cell.angle_alpha   90.00
_cell.angle_beta   90.00
_cell.angle_gamma   90.00
#
_symmetry.space_group_name_H-M   'P 1'
#
loop_
_entity.id
_entity.type
_entity.pdbx_description
1 polymer ?
#
loop_
_entity_poly.entity_id
_entity_poly.type
_entity_poly.pdbx_seq_one_letter_code
_entity_poly.pdbx_strand_id
1 'polypeptide(L)'
;MRQMYEPFEKVARQHHKCPCCDRAFTPDEEDLFVKKQRTTGTSTAERLKVLAENLSVAEDLFNQLDNLRVIYDEYVKLEKETIPLAEKDLEQLSADKSEKEQISDDLVSVLAQVKMDRDGVEVLLRPVDTIDRHVQEIQELEPQVKDLEYKLDSRGQGVKSVDEIQLELISVQRARDTLTGEVDDLRDQQKMLSEDLSNAQMRWHALREEKLRASSVLLKFKKAEEDLVHFAEEKEQLILDQKHLEEALVPLSKERESLLQEYKALKERFDQEYDQLAERKRGFQQEIDVLGTLNTRIKGYLDSNKVEKLNELQERHTLSLSQLQKCEARKQDISVELDKSKQLLRSQDQLKRNIDDNLNYRKTKAEVDRLTHDIELLEDNVLSIGSMSTIEADLKRHAQEKERLLSEYNRCQGTISVYQSNISKHKLELKQTQYKDIEKRYFNQLLQLKTTEMANKDLD
;
A
#
# COMPACT_ATOMS: atom_id res chain seq x y z
N MET A 1 22.86 -45.98 6.01
CA MET A 1 23.47 -46.86 4.97
C MET A 1 23.35 -48.35 5.31
N ARG A 2 23.92 -48.88 6.41
CA ARG A 2 23.81 -50.33 6.77
C ARG A 2 22.36 -50.83 6.89
N GLN A 3 21.47 -50.03 7.47
CA GLN A 3 20.05 -50.36 7.62
C GLN A 3 19.29 -50.51 6.29
N MET A 4 19.89 -50.17 5.14
CA MET A 4 19.24 -50.24 3.83
C MET A 4 19.53 -51.54 3.07
N TYR A 5 20.63 -52.24 3.38
CA TYR A 5 21.05 -53.44 2.61
C TYR A 5 20.13 -54.65 2.83
N GLU A 6 19.74 -54.91 4.08
CA GLU A 6 18.87 -56.05 4.42
C GLU A 6 17.41 -55.86 3.92
N PRO A 7 16.80 -54.67 4.01
CA PRO A 7 15.52 -54.40 3.36
C PRO A 7 15.57 -54.51 1.84
N PHE A 8 16.63 -54.02 1.20
CA PHE A 8 16.77 -54.10 -0.27
C PHE A 8 16.94 -55.53 -0.77
N GLU A 9 17.61 -56.39 0.01
CA GLU A 9 17.66 -57.82 -0.26
C GLU A 9 16.27 -58.47 -0.14
N LYS A 10 15.52 -58.18 0.94
CA LYS A 10 14.17 -58.73 1.16
C LYS A 10 13.21 -58.35 0.03
N VAL A 11 13.24 -57.09 -0.40
CA VAL A 11 12.39 -56.61 -1.51
C VAL A 11 12.75 -57.30 -2.83
N ALA A 12 14.04 -57.45 -3.13
CA ALA A 12 14.49 -58.12 -4.34
C ALA A 12 14.05 -59.58 -4.41
N ARG A 13 14.10 -60.32 -3.29
CA ARG A 13 13.68 -61.74 -3.21
C ARG A 13 12.16 -61.95 -3.21
N GLN A 14 11.39 -61.01 -2.67
CA GLN A 14 9.94 -61.13 -2.58
C GLN A 14 9.21 -60.68 -3.86
N HIS A 15 9.76 -59.68 -4.56
CA HIS A 15 9.08 -59.04 -5.68
C HIS A 15 9.83 -59.19 -7.01
N HIS A 16 11.00 -59.86 -7.03
CA HIS A 16 11.82 -60.10 -8.22
C HIS A 16 12.11 -58.83 -9.05
N LYS A 17 12.27 -57.69 -8.36
CA LYS A 17 12.48 -56.37 -8.98
C LYS A 17 13.49 -55.54 -8.21
N CYS A 18 14.14 -54.61 -8.90
CA CYS A 18 15.10 -53.69 -8.31
C CYS A 18 14.40 -52.73 -7.34
N PRO A 19 14.81 -52.65 -6.05
CA PRO A 19 14.17 -51.80 -5.05
C PRO A 19 14.38 -50.29 -5.27
N CYS A 20 15.24 -49.89 -6.21
CA CYS A 20 15.51 -48.48 -6.51
C CYS A 20 14.82 -47.98 -7.79
N CYS A 21 14.57 -48.86 -8.77
CA CYS A 21 14.02 -48.46 -10.07
C CYS A 21 12.89 -49.36 -10.60
N ASP A 22 12.39 -50.30 -9.79
CA ASP A 22 11.27 -51.21 -10.07
C ASP A 22 11.41 -52.11 -11.32
N ARG A 23 12.58 -52.11 -11.98
CA ARG A 23 12.88 -53.01 -13.10
C ARG A 23 12.87 -54.47 -12.61
N ALA A 24 12.15 -55.35 -13.30
CA ALA A 24 12.15 -56.79 -13.04
C ALA A 24 13.56 -57.39 -13.28
N PHE A 25 13.96 -58.31 -12.41
CA PHE A 25 15.22 -59.04 -12.54
C PHE A 25 15.04 -60.30 -13.38
N THR A 26 16.08 -60.65 -14.13
CA THR A 26 16.27 -62.04 -14.56
C THR A 26 16.82 -62.86 -13.39
N PRO A 27 16.60 -64.20 -13.34
CA PRO A 27 17.08 -65.03 -12.23
C PRO A 27 18.57 -64.86 -11.91
N ASP A 28 19.41 -64.76 -12.95
CA ASP A 28 20.86 -64.54 -12.80
C ASP A 28 21.19 -63.13 -12.26
N GLU A 29 20.47 -62.09 -12.71
CA GLU A 29 20.66 -60.71 -12.24
C GLU A 29 20.21 -60.53 -10.78
N GLU A 30 19.13 -61.20 -10.36
CA GLU A 30 18.64 -61.19 -8.98
C GLU A 30 19.68 -61.80 -8.03
N ASP A 31 20.22 -62.97 -8.39
CA ASP A 31 21.23 -63.65 -7.58
C ASP A 31 22.52 -62.84 -7.49
N LEU A 32 22.94 -62.19 -8.59
CA LEU A 32 24.09 -61.28 -8.58
C LEU A 32 23.83 -60.04 -7.71
N PHE A 33 22.63 -59.45 -7.77
CA PHE A 33 22.25 -58.30 -6.94
C PHE A 33 22.25 -58.66 -5.46
N VAL A 34 21.58 -59.76 -5.08
CA VAL A 34 21.53 -60.26 -3.69
C VAL A 34 22.94 -60.59 -3.19
N LYS A 35 23.76 -61.25 -4.01
CA LYS A 35 25.16 -61.53 -3.67
C LYS A 35 25.96 -60.25 -3.44
N LYS A 36 25.76 -59.21 -4.26
CA LYS A 36 26.41 -57.90 -4.10
C LYS A 36 25.94 -57.19 -2.84
N GLN A 37 24.64 -57.18 -2.54
CA GLN A 37 24.11 -56.58 -1.30
C GLN A 37 24.60 -57.29 -0.05
N ARG A 38 24.64 -58.64 -0.04
CA ARG A 38 25.20 -59.42 1.08
C ARG A 38 26.68 -59.16 1.28
N THR A 39 27.47 -59.16 0.20
CA THR A 39 28.92 -58.94 0.28
C THR A 39 29.23 -57.52 0.74
N THR A 40 28.49 -56.53 0.24
CA THR A 40 28.68 -55.10 0.58
C THR A 40 28.16 -54.80 2.00
N GLY A 41 27.02 -55.39 2.39
CA GLY A 41 26.49 -55.32 3.75
C GLY A 41 27.41 -55.95 4.78
N THR A 42 28.03 -57.09 4.46
CA THR A 42 29.01 -57.76 5.33
C THR A 42 30.30 -56.95 5.44
N SER A 43 30.87 -56.49 4.31
CA SER A 43 32.08 -55.67 4.31
C SER A 43 31.90 -54.33 5.04
N THR A 44 30.74 -53.68 4.88
CA THR A 44 30.43 -52.44 5.63
C THR A 44 30.17 -52.70 7.10
N ALA A 45 29.58 -53.84 7.47
CA ALA A 45 29.43 -54.26 8.87
C ALA A 45 30.78 -54.51 9.54
N GLU A 46 31.71 -55.19 8.85
CA GLU A 46 33.08 -55.40 9.31
C GLU A 46 33.84 -54.08 9.49
N ARG A 47 33.77 -53.17 8.51
CA ARG A 47 34.38 -51.83 8.63
C ARG A 47 33.82 -51.02 9.79
N LEU A 48 32.51 -51.08 10.01
CA LEU A 48 31.87 -50.40 11.14
C LEU A 48 32.27 -51.02 12.47
N LYS A 49 32.45 -52.35 12.54
CA LYS A 49 32.94 -53.02 13.74
C LYS A 49 34.36 -52.57 14.07
N VAL A 50 35.26 -52.54 13.08
CA VAL A 50 36.63 -52.03 13.23
C VAL A 50 36.64 -50.56 13.64
N LEU A 51 35.78 -49.72 13.04
CA LEU A 51 35.67 -48.31 13.44
C LEU A 51 35.13 -48.14 14.86
N ALA A 52 34.17 -48.97 15.29
CA ALA A 52 33.64 -48.94 16.65
C ALA A 52 34.68 -49.40 17.67
N GLU A 53 35.46 -50.43 17.35
CA GLU A 53 36.60 -50.88 18.17
C GLU A 53 37.66 -49.79 18.28
N ASN A 54 38.03 -49.14 17.16
CA ASN A 54 38.98 -48.03 17.17
C ASN A 54 38.46 -46.81 17.94
N LEU A 55 37.16 -46.52 17.85
CA LEU A 55 36.51 -45.45 18.61
C LEU A 55 36.57 -45.74 20.12
N SER A 56 36.22 -46.98 20.52
CA SER A 56 36.33 -47.42 21.92
C SER A 56 37.76 -47.28 22.45
N VAL A 57 38.76 -47.71 21.67
CA VAL A 57 40.17 -47.59 22.06
C VAL A 57 40.59 -46.12 22.18
N ALA A 58 40.13 -45.25 21.27
CA ALA A 58 40.42 -43.82 21.32
C ALA A 58 39.75 -43.14 22.52
N GLU A 59 38.51 -43.52 22.84
CA GLU A 59 37.79 -43.03 24.03
C GLU A 59 38.48 -43.49 25.32
N ASP A 60 38.91 -44.75 25.40
CA ASP A 60 39.65 -45.27 26.55
C ASP A 60 40.99 -44.53 26.75
N LEU A 61 41.74 -44.29 25.66
CA LEU A 61 42.98 -43.52 25.71
C LEU A 61 42.74 -42.07 26.12
N PHE A 62 41.68 -41.45 25.61
CA PHE A 62 41.32 -40.08 26.00
C PHE A 62 40.99 -40.01 27.50
N ASN A 63 40.18 -40.93 28.00
CA ASN A 63 39.82 -40.97 29.43
C ASN A 63 41.04 -41.19 30.32
N GLN A 64 41.99 -42.03 29.88
CA GLN A 64 43.27 -42.19 30.59
C GLN A 64 44.09 -40.90 30.61
N LEU A 65 44.17 -40.18 29.49
CA LEU A 65 44.89 -38.91 29.40
C LEU A 65 44.22 -37.80 30.22
N ASP A 66 42.89 -37.73 30.22
CA ASP A 66 42.15 -36.74 31.01
C ASP A 66 42.33 -36.99 32.52
N ASN A 67 42.32 -38.26 32.95
CA ASN A 67 42.67 -38.63 34.32
C ASN A 67 44.10 -38.21 34.69
N LEU A 68 45.07 -38.40 33.78
CA LEU A 68 46.44 -37.96 34.01
C LEU A 68 46.58 -36.44 34.12
N ARG A 69 45.72 -35.66 33.45
CA ARG A 69 45.70 -34.20 33.61
C ARG A 69 45.37 -33.80 35.04
N VAL A 70 44.36 -34.42 35.65
CA VAL A 70 43.97 -34.15 37.05
C VAL A 70 45.12 -34.48 38.00
N ILE A 71 45.76 -35.63 37.80
CA ILE A 71 46.93 -36.04 38.61
C ILE A 71 48.11 -35.08 38.41
N TYR A 72 48.31 -34.58 37.18
CA TYR A 72 49.37 -33.61 36.90
C TYR A 72 49.10 -32.25 37.57
N ASP A 73 47.86 -31.78 37.57
CA ASP A 73 47.48 -30.55 38.26
C ASP A 73 47.71 -30.67 39.79
N GLU A 74 47.37 -31.83 40.36
CA GLU A 74 47.68 -32.16 41.76
C GLU A 74 49.19 -32.23 42.01
N TYR A 75 49.97 -32.85 41.12
CA TYR A 75 51.42 -32.89 41.19
C TYR A 75 52.02 -31.47 41.18
N VAL A 76 51.59 -30.62 40.25
CA VAL A 76 52.08 -29.23 40.16
C VAL A 76 51.75 -28.45 41.42
N LYS A 77 50.55 -28.66 42.00
CA LYS A 77 50.15 -28.04 43.27
C LYS A 77 51.01 -28.54 44.44
N LEU A 78 51.30 -29.84 44.46
CA LEU A 78 52.19 -30.42 45.48
C LEU A 78 53.60 -29.85 45.35
N GLU A 79 54.17 -29.84 44.14
CA GLU A 79 55.54 -29.38 43.86
C GLU A 79 55.73 -27.88 44.11
N LYS A 80 54.78 -27.04 43.68
CA LYS A 80 54.95 -25.57 43.72
C LYS A 80 54.43 -24.92 44.99
N GLU A 81 53.45 -25.51 45.65
CA GLU A 81 52.81 -24.89 46.81
C GLU A 81 53.00 -25.73 48.06
N THR A 82 52.57 -26.99 48.03
CA THR A 82 52.43 -27.78 49.27
C THR A 82 53.79 -28.17 49.86
N ILE A 83 54.73 -28.62 49.03
CA ILE A 83 56.08 -29.01 49.47
C ILE A 83 56.86 -27.77 49.95
N PRO A 84 56.96 -26.65 49.19
CA PRO A 84 57.66 -25.46 49.67
C PRO A 84 57.08 -24.86 50.96
N LEU A 85 55.75 -24.90 51.13
CA LEU A 85 55.12 -24.48 52.38
C LEU A 85 55.51 -25.41 53.53
N ALA A 86 55.46 -26.74 53.32
CA ALA A 86 55.86 -27.71 54.34
C ALA A 86 57.36 -27.61 54.68
N GLU A 87 58.22 -27.33 53.70
CA GLU A 87 59.66 -27.09 53.92
C GLU A 87 59.90 -25.82 54.74
N LYS A 88 59.19 -24.73 54.43
CA LYS A 88 59.26 -23.48 55.20
C LYS A 88 58.78 -23.68 56.64
N ASP A 89 57.68 -24.41 56.83
CA ASP A 89 57.15 -24.74 58.15
C ASP A 89 58.15 -25.62 58.93
N LEU A 90 58.81 -26.58 58.26
CA LEU A 90 59.85 -27.41 58.86
C LEU A 90 61.06 -26.58 59.28
N GLU A 91 61.53 -25.66 58.43
CA GLU A 91 62.62 -24.75 58.74
C GLU A 91 62.30 -23.91 59.97
N GLN A 92 61.10 -23.32 60.02
CA GLN A 92 60.64 -22.54 61.17
C GLN A 92 60.59 -23.40 62.45
N LEU A 93 59.97 -24.58 62.39
CA LEU A 93 59.91 -25.49 63.55
C LEU A 93 61.31 -25.97 64.00
N SER A 94 62.24 -26.13 63.07
CA SER A 94 63.62 -26.51 63.38
C SER A 94 64.39 -25.37 64.08
N ALA A 95 64.16 -24.12 63.64
CA ALA A 95 64.73 -22.93 64.27
C ALA A 95 64.17 -22.74 65.69
N ASP A 96 62.85 -22.85 65.86
CA ASP A 96 62.18 -22.78 67.16
C ASP A 96 62.68 -23.87 68.12
N LYS A 97 62.91 -25.09 67.59
CA LYS A 97 63.48 -26.18 68.38
C LYS A 97 64.90 -25.85 68.83
N SER A 98 65.75 -25.37 67.93
CA SER A 98 67.13 -25.01 68.25
C SER A 98 67.20 -23.87 69.29
N GLU A 99 66.33 -22.87 69.17
CA GLU A 99 66.24 -21.79 70.17
C GLU A 99 65.85 -22.34 71.54
N LYS A 100 64.84 -23.21 71.59
CA LYS A 100 64.39 -23.84 72.85
C LYS A 100 65.46 -24.75 73.47
N GLU A 101 66.21 -25.48 72.67
CA GLU A 101 67.35 -26.28 73.14
C GLU A 101 68.44 -25.39 73.75
N GLN A 102 68.77 -24.27 73.10
CA GLN A 102 69.72 -23.30 73.64
C GLN A 102 69.26 -22.70 74.96
N ILE A 103 67.99 -22.28 75.04
CA ILE A 103 67.40 -21.78 76.30
C ILE A 103 67.44 -22.84 77.40
N SER A 104 67.16 -24.11 77.05
CA SER A 104 67.22 -25.22 78.01
C SER A 104 68.64 -25.40 78.56
N ASP A 105 69.66 -25.36 77.70
CA ASP A 105 71.06 -25.49 78.11
C ASP A 105 71.49 -24.32 79.02
N ASP A 106 71.09 -23.10 78.70
CA ASP A 106 71.31 -21.92 79.54
C ASP A 106 70.65 -22.08 80.92
N LEU A 107 69.41 -22.57 80.97
CA LEU A 107 68.70 -22.84 82.21
C LEU A 107 69.38 -23.93 83.05
N VAL A 108 69.90 -24.98 82.42
CA VAL A 108 70.66 -26.03 83.11
C VAL A 108 71.94 -25.46 83.71
N SER A 109 72.64 -24.58 82.99
CA SER A 109 73.84 -23.89 83.48
C SER A 109 73.52 -23.01 84.70
N VAL A 110 72.47 -22.18 84.61
CA VAL A 110 72.01 -21.34 85.73
C VAL A 110 71.61 -22.22 86.93
N LEU A 111 70.90 -23.31 86.70
CA LEU A 111 70.48 -24.22 87.76
C LEU A 111 71.67 -24.90 88.44
N ALA A 112 72.71 -25.25 87.69
CA ALA A 112 73.96 -25.77 88.26
C ALA A 112 74.64 -24.72 89.15
N GLN A 113 74.73 -23.47 88.69
CA GLN A 113 75.30 -22.37 89.49
C GLN A 113 74.51 -22.13 90.78
N VAL A 114 73.18 -22.03 90.70
CA VAL A 114 72.31 -21.83 91.87
C VAL A 114 72.44 -22.98 92.87
N LYS A 115 72.58 -24.22 92.38
CA LYS A 115 72.84 -25.38 93.26
C LYS A 115 74.20 -25.27 93.95
N MET A 116 75.25 -24.88 93.22
CA MET A 116 76.58 -24.67 93.81
C MET A 116 76.55 -23.57 94.88
N ASP A 117 75.87 -22.46 94.62
CA ASP A 117 75.73 -21.36 95.58
C ASP A 117 74.97 -21.82 96.83
N ARG A 118 73.86 -22.55 96.65
CA ARG A 118 73.09 -23.16 97.76
C ARG A 118 73.98 -24.09 98.59
N ASP A 119 74.71 -24.99 97.96
CA ASP A 119 75.57 -25.95 98.65
C ASP A 119 76.71 -25.23 99.39
N GLY A 120 77.23 -24.14 98.81
CA GLY A 120 78.18 -23.24 99.46
C GLY A 120 77.62 -22.60 100.73
N VAL A 121 76.36 -22.12 100.69
CA VAL A 121 75.67 -21.56 101.86
C VAL A 121 75.38 -22.64 102.90
N GLU A 122 75.00 -23.84 102.49
CA GLU A 122 74.69 -24.95 103.41
C GLU A 122 75.91 -25.38 104.23
N VAL A 123 77.11 -25.34 103.65
CA VAL A 123 78.37 -25.58 104.38
C VAL A 123 78.60 -24.54 105.49
N LEU A 124 78.11 -23.30 105.33
CA LEU A 124 78.26 -22.24 106.32
C LEU A 124 77.36 -22.40 107.55
N LEU A 125 76.35 -23.28 107.51
CA LEU A 125 75.47 -23.52 108.65
C LEU A 125 76.22 -24.02 109.88
N ARG A 126 77.18 -24.95 109.70
CA ARG A 126 77.95 -25.51 110.82
C ARG A 126 78.84 -24.46 111.52
N PRO A 127 79.59 -23.59 110.80
CA PRO A 127 80.24 -22.43 111.41
C PRO A 127 79.26 -21.50 112.14
N VAL A 128 78.09 -21.23 111.58
CA VAL A 128 77.06 -20.39 112.22
C VAL A 128 76.58 -21.02 113.52
N ASP A 129 76.27 -22.32 113.54
CA ASP A 129 75.91 -23.04 114.78
C ASP A 129 77.06 -23.00 115.82
N THR A 130 78.30 -23.05 115.34
CA THR A 130 79.49 -22.95 116.21
C THR A 130 79.62 -21.55 116.80
N ILE A 131 79.37 -20.51 116.01
CA ILE A 131 79.33 -19.11 116.47
C ILE A 131 78.20 -18.94 117.47
N ASP A 132 77.01 -19.45 117.18
CA ASP A 132 75.85 -19.33 118.07
C ASP A 132 76.11 -20.03 119.42
N ARG A 133 76.71 -21.22 119.40
CA ARG A 133 77.19 -21.89 120.63
C ARG A 133 78.19 -21.03 121.39
N HIS A 134 79.17 -20.43 120.70
CA HIS A 134 80.15 -19.56 121.37
C HIS A 134 79.53 -18.28 121.93
N VAL A 135 78.52 -17.71 121.26
CA VAL A 135 77.77 -16.56 121.76
C VAL A 135 77.01 -16.95 123.03
N GLN A 136 76.36 -18.12 123.06
CA GLN A 136 75.70 -18.65 124.25
C GLN A 136 76.70 -18.89 125.39
N GLU A 137 77.86 -19.51 125.12
CA GLU A 137 78.92 -19.69 126.10
C GLU A 137 79.44 -18.36 126.66
N ILE A 138 79.61 -17.33 125.81
CA ILE A 138 80.01 -15.98 126.24
C ILE A 138 78.93 -15.39 127.15
N GLN A 139 77.65 -15.50 126.78
CA GLN A 139 76.53 -15.01 127.60
C GLN A 139 76.43 -15.72 128.96
N GLU A 140 76.79 -17.00 129.05
CA GLU A 140 76.85 -17.76 130.30
C GLU A 140 78.08 -17.42 131.16
N LEU A 141 79.22 -17.12 130.52
CA LEU A 141 80.48 -16.81 131.20
C LEU A 141 80.56 -15.33 131.63
N GLU A 142 79.99 -14.39 130.88
CA GLU A 142 79.93 -12.97 131.23
C GLU A 142 79.46 -12.68 132.67
N PRO A 143 78.35 -13.24 133.18
CA PRO A 143 77.93 -13.01 134.56
C PRO A 143 78.89 -13.63 135.58
N GLN A 144 79.56 -14.75 135.25
CA GLN A 144 80.57 -15.36 136.11
C GLN A 144 81.83 -14.51 136.18
N VAL A 145 82.26 -13.94 135.05
CA VAL A 145 83.37 -12.97 135.00
C VAL A 145 83.01 -11.73 135.79
N LYS A 146 81.81 -11.16 135.61
CA LYS A 146 81.34 -10.00 136.40
C LYS A 146 81.27 -10.29 137.91
N ASP A 147 80.85 -11.48 138.32
CA ASP A 147 80.85 -11.89 139.74
C ASP A 147 82.28 -12.07 140.27
N LEU A 148 83.20 -12.64 139.48
CA LEU A 148 84.61 -12.74 139.82
C LEU A 148 85.28 -11.37 139.90
N GLU A 149 85.00 -10.47 138.95
CA GLU A 149 85.44 -9.08 138.95
C GLU A 149 84.90 -8.35 140.17
N TYR A 150 83.61 -8.49 140.48
CA TYR A 150 83.02 -7.91 141.69
C TYR A 150 83.68 -8.42 142.98
N LYS A 151 83.98 -9.72 143.05
CA LYS A 151 84.72 -10.33 144.18
C LYS A 151 86.16 -9.84 144.26
N LEU A 152 86.82 -9.59 143.13
CA LEU A 152 88.19 -9.07 143.05
C LEU A 152 88.26 -7.56 143.33
N ASP A 153 87.29 -6.78 142.89
CA ASP A 153 87.20 -5.32 143.07
C ASP A 153 87.00 -4.95 144.55
N SER A 154 86.35 -5.81 145.34
CA SER A 154 86.27 -5.66 146.81
C SER A 154 87.62 -5.77 147.55
N ARG A 155 88.69 -6.20 146.88
CA ARG A 155 90.05 -6.33 147.46
C ARG A 155 91.11 -5.47 146.76
N GLY A 156 90.73 -4.64 145.79
CA GLY A 156 91.65 -4.08 144.81
C GLY A 156 91.77 -2.55 144.73
N GLN A 157 91.14 -1.76 145.61
CA GLN A 157 91.27 -0.30 145.53
C GLN A 157 92.25 0.25 146.56
N GLY A 158 93.52 0.28 146.15
CA GLY A 158 94.51 1.19 146.72
C GLY A 158 94.06 2.64 146.52
N VAL A 159 94.24 3.46 147.56
CA VAL A 159 93.87 4.87 147.56
C VAL A 159 94.67 5.61 146.48
N LYS A 160 94.07 5.82 145.31
CA LYS A 160 94.60 6.75 144.30
C LYS A 160 94.54 8.16 144.88
N SER A 161 95.58 8.96 144.63
CA SER A 161 95.62 10.36 145.05
C SER A 161 94.60 11.18 144.25
N VAL A 162 94.05 12.24 144.85
CA VAL A 162 93.09 13.17 144.18
C VAL A 162 93.67 13.73 142.87
N ASP A 163 94.99 13.96 142.83
CA ASP A 163 95.69 14.44 141.63
C ASP A 163 95.71 13.43 140.48
N GLU A 164 95.81 12.13 140.78
CA GLU A 164 95.77 11.05 139.79
C GLU A 164 94.37 10.90 139.21
N ILE A 165 93.34 11.01 140.06
CA ILE A 165 91.93 11.03 139.64
C ILE A 165 91.67 12.24 138.74
N GLN A 166 92.26 13.40 139.04
CA GLN A 166 92.06 14.61 138.25
C GLN A 166 92.76 14.54 136.88
N LEU A 167 93.94 13.93 136.79
CA LEU A 167 94.62 13.67 135.51
C LEU A 167 93.87 12.65 134.66
N GLU A 168 93.38 11.55 135.25
CA GLU A 168 92.53 10.57 134.57
C GLU A 168 91.23 11.22 134.08
N LEU A 169 90.59 12.06 134.90
CA LEU A 169 89.38 12.79 134.52
C LEU A 169 89.63 13.73 133.33
N ILE A 170 90.72 14.50 133.32
CA ILE A 170 91.07 15.37 132.18
C ILE A 170 91.36 14.53 130.92
N SER A 171 92.03 13.39 131.05
CA SER A 171 92.31 12.49 129.93
C SER A 171 91.03 11.91 129.34
N VAL A 172 90.12 11.41 130.19
CA VAL A 172 88.82 10.86 129.78
C VAL A 172 87.94 11.95 129.19
N GLN A 173 87.96 13.17 129.74
CA GLN A 173 87.23 14.31 129.20
C GLN A 173 87.70 14.69 127.80
N ARG A 174 89.02 14.71 127.56
CA ARG A 174 89.57 14.93 126.21
C ARG A 174 89.18 13.83 125.24
N ALA A 175 89.27 12.57 125.65
CA ALA A 175 88.85 11.44 124.82
C ALA A 175 87.36 11.51 124.47
N ARG A 176 86.51 11.88 125.44
CA ARG A 176 85.08 12.11 125.23
C ARG A 176 84.85 13.23 124.21
N ASP A 177 85.53 14.37 124.34
CA ASP A 177 85.34 15.51 123.44
C ASP A 177 85.80 15.16 122.01
N THR A 178 86.89 14.41 121.85
CA THR A 178 87.34 13.87 120.54
C THR A 178 86.32 12.92 119.94
N LEU A 179 85.87 11.91 120.70
CA LEU A 179 84.86 10.96 120.24
C LEU A 179 83.52 11.64 119.91
N THR A 180 83.16 12.71 120.64
CA THR A 180 81.95 13.49 120.35
C THR A 180 82.08 14.20 119.00
N GLY A 181 83.23 14.80 118.72
CA GLY A 181 83.53 15.38 117.40
C GLY A 181 83.46 14.35 116.28
N GLU A 182 84.07 13.18 116.47
CA GLU A 182 84.01 12.08 115.48
C GLU A 182 82.59 11.56 115.25
N VAL A 183 81.76 11.48 116.31
CA VAL A 183 80.35 11.10 116.19
C VAL A 183 79.55 12.13 115.41
N ASP A 184 79.79 13.43 115.64
CA ASP A 184 79.10 14.49 114.91
C ASP A 184 79.55 14.53 113.43
N ASP A 185 80.85 14.32 113.14
CA ASP A 185 81.36 14.16 111.77
C ASP A 185 80.73 12.96 111.06
N LEU A 186 80.59 11.81 111.74
CA LEU A 186 79.94 10.62 111.19
C LEU A 186 78.44 10.85 110.94
N ARG A 187 77.75 11.62 111.80
CA ARG A 187 76.35 11.99 111.59
C ARG A 187 76.18 12.89 110.37
N ASP A 188 77.07 13.86 110.17
CA ASP A 188 77.05 14.71 108.99
C ASP A 188 77.33 13.91 107.71
N GLN A 189 78.30 13.00 107.74
CA GLN A 189 78.56 12.08 106.63
C GLN A 189 77.35 11.19 106.33
N GLN A 190 76.71 10.61 107.36
CA GLN A 190 75.51 9.80 107.19
C GLN A 190 74.38 10.61 106.54
N LYS A 191 74.19 11.87 106.94
CA LYS A 191 73.19 12.75 106.36
C LYS A 191 73.46 13.02 104.88
N MET A 192 74.70 13.37 104.53
CA MET A 192 75.10 13.60 103.14
C MET A 192 74.88 12.36 102.27
N LEU A 193 75.30 11.17 102.74
CA LEU A 193 75.10 9.92 102.02
C LEU A 193 73.62 9.56 101.86
N SER A 194 72.79 9.87 102.86
CA SER A 194 71.34 9.65 102.77
C SER A 194 70.68 10.59 101.75
N GLU A 195 71.13 11.85 101.67
CA GLU A 195 70.67 12.81 100.66
C GLU A 195 71.11 12.38 99.25
N ASP A 196 72.36 11.92 99.09
CA ASP A 196 72.87 11.39 97.83
C ASP A 196 72.13 10.13 97.38
N LEU A 197 71.80 9.22 98.31
CA LEU A 197 71.01 8.03 98.02
C LEU A 197 69.60 8.42 97.54
N SER A 198 68.95 9.36 98.23
CA SER A 198 67.64 9.88 97.83
C SER A 198 67.68 10.51 96.44
N ASN A 199 68.70 11.32 96.16
CA ASN A 199 68.92 11.93 94.85
C ASN A 199 69.16 10.88 93.74
N ALA A 200 69.95 9.85 94.02
CA ALA A 200 70.20 8.75 93.09
C ALA A 200 68.91 7.96 92.81
N GLN A 201 68.11 7.69 93.84
CA GLN A 201 66.80 7.03 93.72
C GLN A 201 65.85 7.85 92.83
N MET A 202 65.72 9.16 93.07
CA MET A 202 64.89 10.04 92.24
C MET A 202 65.32 10.03 90.76
N ARG A 203 66.63 10.11 90.49
CA ARG A 203 67.16 10.01 89.12
C ARG A 203 66.86 8.66 88.47
N TRP A 204 67.02 7.56 89.22
CA TRP A 204 66.68 6.23 88.72
C TRP A 204 65.20 6.09 88.37
N HIS A 205 64.30 6.61 89.22
CA HIS A 205 62.87 6.61 88.95
C HIS A 205 62.52 7.42 87.69
N ALA A 206 63.11 8.61 87.53
CA ALA A 206 62.91 9.44 86.33
C ALA A 206 63.36 8.72 85.06
N LEU A 207 64.57 8.14 85.06
CA LEU A 207 65.10 7.37 83.93
C LEU A 207 64.25 6.13 83.62
N ARG A 208 63.73 5.46 84.66
CA ARG A 208 62.83 4.31 84.49
C ARG A 208 61.51 4.73 83.84
N GLU A 209 60.95 5.87 84.23
CA GLU A 209 59.73 6.39 83.63
C GLU A 209 59.95 6.80 82.16
N GLU A 210 61.06 7.46 81.85
CA GLU A 210 61.43 7.78 80.47
C GLU A 210 61.63 6.52 79.62
N LYS A 211 62.29 5.49 80.14
CA LYS A 211 62.41 4.19 79.47
C LYS A 211 61.03 3.58 79.15
N LEU A 212 60.09 3.63 80.10
CA LEU A 212 58.73 3.13 79.90
C LEU A 212 57.98 3.94 78.85
N ARG A 213 58.09 5.28 78.88
CA ARG A 213 57.49 6.16 77.87
C ARG A 213 58.08 5.89 76.49
N ALA A 214 59.40 5.78 76.36
CA ALA A 214 60.07 5.44 75.11
C ALA A 214 59.63 4.06 74.57
N SER A 215 59.49 3.07 75.45
CA SER A 215 59.02 1.73 75.08
C SER A 215 57.58 1.75 74.55
N SER A 216 56.71 2.55 75.18
CA SER A 216 55.32 2.76 74.72
C SER A 216 55.28 3.42 73.34
N VAL A 217 56.12 4.43 73.09
CA VAL A 217 56.23 5.09 71.78
C VAL A 217 56.76 4.12 70.72
N LEU A 218 57.78 3.31 71.05
CA LEU A 218 58.32 2.31 70.14
C LEU A 218 57.27 1.27 69.73
N LEU A 219 56.45 0.81 70.68
CA LEU A 219 55.35 -0.12 70.38
C LEU A 219 54.33 0.49 69.41
N LYS A 220 53.95 1.76 69.62
CA LYS A 220 53.06 2.48 68.70
C LYS A 220 53.68 2.66 67.32
N PHE A 221 54.98 2.94 67.27
CA PHE A 221 55.71 3.07 66.01
C PHE A 221 55.73 1.74 65.23
N LYS A 222 56.04 0.61 65.90
CA LYS A 222 55.99 -0.72 65.29
C LYS A 222 54.61 -1.05 64.73
N LYS A 223 53.55 -0.77 65.49
CA LYS A 223 52.18 -0.96 65.01
C LYS A 223 51.89 -0.12 63.77
N ALA A 224 52.30 1.15 63.76
CA ALA A 224 52.13 2.01 62.59
C ALA A 224 52.93 1.53 61.37
N GLU A 225 54.10 0.92 61.59
CA GLU A 225 54.90 0.29 60.54
C GLU A 225 54.22 -0.96 59.96
N GLU A 226 53.66 -1.81 60.81
CA GLU A 226 52.83 -2.96 60.40
C GLU A 226 51.59 -2.50 59.60
N ASP A 227 50.88 -1.48 60.08
CA ASP A 227 49.72 -0.90 59.39
C ASP A 227 50.13 -0.32 58.00
N LEU A 228 51.31 0.30 57.88
CA LEU A 228 51.83 0.82 56.60
C LEU A 228 52.11 -0.29 55.60
N VAL A 229 52.65 -1.43 56.03
CA VAL A 229 52.86 -2.60 55.17
C VAL A 229 51.52 -3.13 54.69
N HIS A 230 50.55 -3.30 55.59
CA HIS A 230 49.20 -3.74 55.25
C HIS A 230 48.53 -2.80 54.23
N PHE A 231 48.59 -1.48 54.43
CA PHE A 231 48.05 -0.52 53.47
C PHE A 231 48.76 -0.55 52.11
N ALA A 232 50.05 -0.88 52.07
CA ALA A 232 50.78 -1.05 50.82
C ALA A 232 50.31 -2.30 50.06
N GLU A 233 50.06 -3.41 50.76
CA GLU A 233 49.50 -4.63 50.17
C GLU A 233 48.07 -4.42 49.66
N GLU A 234 47.20 -3.78 50.45
CA GLU A 234 45.83 -3.42 50.03
C GLU A 234 45.84 -2.51 48.81
N LYS A 235 46.76 -1.53 48.77
CA LYS A 235 46.91 -0.64 47.61
C LYS A 235 47.28 -1.42 46.36
N GLU A 236 48.23 -2.37 46.45
CA GLU A 236 48.63 -3.16 45.29
C GLU A 236 47.49 -4.07 44.82
N GLN A 237 46.74 -4.67 45.74
CA GLN A 237 45.55 -5.45 45.41
C GLN A 237 44.50 -4.59 44.68
N LEU A 238 44.22 -3.39 45.17
CA LEU A 238 43.28 -2.47 44.52
C LEU A 238 43.74 -2.04 43.13
N ILE A 239 45.06 -1.90 42.89
CA ILE A 239 45.61 -1.61 41.57
C ILE A 239 45.38 -2.79 40.60
N LEU A 240 45.56 -4.03 41.07
CA LEU A 240 45.27 -5.23 40.28
C LEU A 240 43.79 -5.33 39.94
N ASP A 241 42.91 -5.13 40.93
CA ASP A 241 41.46 -5.15 40.73
C ASP A 241 41.01 -4.06 39.75
N GLN A 242 41.57 -2.84 39.85
CA GLN A 242 41.31 -1.77 38.90
C GLN A 242 41.69 -2.16 37.47
N LYS A 243 42.89 -2.74 37.28
CA LYS A 243 43.34 -3.20 35.95
C LYS A 243 42.42 -4.28 35.39
N HIS A 244 42.01 -5.25 36.20
CA HIS A 244 41.08 -6.28 35.77
C HIS A 244 39.71 -5.72 35.36
N LEU A 245 39.20 -4.73 36.10
CA LEU A 245 37.95 -4.05 35.73
C LEU A 245 38.10 -3.24 34.44
N GLU A 246 39.22 -2.55 34.25
CA GLU A 246 39.52 -1.82 33.00
C GLU A 246 39.62 -2.77 31.80
N GLU A 247 40.28 -3.91 31.96
CA GLU A 247 40.37 -4.96 30.93
C GLU A 247 39.00 -5.55 30.59
N ALA A 248 38.15 -5.80 31.60
CA ALA A 248 36.78 -6.29 31.41
C ALA A 248 35.86 -5.25 30.74
N LEU A 249 36.13 -3.95 30.91
CA LEU A 249 35.36 -2.87 30.27
C LEU A 249 35.52 -2.87 28.74
N VAL A 250 36.69 -3.24 28.23
CA VAL A 250 37.00 -3.22 26.79
C VAL A 250 36.06 -4.11 25.97
N PRO A 251 35.89 -5.42 26.26
CA PRO A 251 34.96 -6.28 25.51
C PRO A 251 33.51 -5.81 25.66
N LEU A 252 33.09 -5.40 26.86
CA LEU A 252 31.74 -4.88 27.11
C LEU A 252 31.44 -3.61 26.30
N SER A 253 32.40 -2.69 26.18
CA SER A 253 32.23 -1.49 25.36
C SER A 253 32.12 -1.84 23.87
N LYS A 254 32.91 -2.83 23.40
CA LYS A 254 32.82 -3.33 22.02
C LYS A 254 31.48 -3.98 21.74
N GLU A 255 30.99 -4.83 22.64
CA GLU A 255 29.67 -5.47 22.53
C GLU A 255 28.54 -4.43 22.54
N ARG A 256 28.63 -3.43 23.41
CA ARG A 256 27.67 -2.31 23.42
C ARG A 256 27.66 -1.57 22.07
N GLU A 257 28.83 -1.30 21.49
CA GLU A 257 28.94 -0.63 20.19
C GLU A 257 28.41 -1.50 19.05
N SER A 258 28.68 -2.81 19.04
CA SER A 258 28.13 -3.72 18.03
C SER A 258 26.61 -3.80 18.13
N LEU A 259 26.05 -3.95 19.33
CA LEU A 259 24.61 -3.95 19.54
C LEU A 259 23.96 -2.63 19.13
N LEU A 260 24.62 -1.50 19.39
CA LEU A 260 24.13 -0.18 18.95
C LEU A 260 24.12 -0.06 17.42
N GLN A 261 25.14 -0.60 16.74
CA GLN A 261 25.20 -0.63 15.28
C GLN A 261 24.12 -1.55 14.70
N GLU A 262 23.92 -2.74 15.27
CA GLU A 262 22.85 -3.66 14.89
C GLU A 262 21.47 -3.02 15.07
N TYR A 263 21.24 -2.36 16.21
CA TYR A 263 19.99 -1.63 16.46
C TYR A 263 19.74 -0.54 15.41
N LYS A 264 20.76 0.27 15.08
CA LYS A 264 20.64 1.31 14.05
C LYS A 264 20.33 0.72 12.68
N ALA A 265 21.04 -0.34 12.28
CA ALA A 265 20.81 -1.02 11.02
C ALA A 265 19.41 -1.64 10.94
N LEU A 266 18.93 -2.22 12.04
CA LEU A 266 17.58 -2.79 12.12
C LEU A 266 16.51 -1.70 12.02
N LYS A 267 16.71 -0.57 12.70
CA LYS A 267 15.82 0.58 12.62
C LYS A 267 15.73 1.12 11.18
N GLU A 268 16.86 1.33 10.52
CA GLU A 268 16.89 1.78 9.12
C GLU A 268 16.17 0.81 8.18
N ARG A 269 16.32 -0.52 8.39
CA ARG A 269 15.57 -1.53 7.63
C ARG A 269 14.07 -1.40 7.85
N PHE A 270 13.62 -1.26 9.08
CA PHE A 270 12.19 -1.10 9.37
C PHE A 270 11.61 0.18 8.79
N ASP A 271 12.36 1.29 8.85
CA ASP A 271 11.95 2.55 8.25
C ASP A 271 11.81 2.39 6.72
N GLN A 272 12.76 1.72 6.06
CA GLN A 272 12.67 1.40 4.63
C GLN A 272 11.50 0.49 4.28
N GLU A 273 11.26 -0.56 5.06
CA GLU A 273 10.11 -1.46 4.86
C GLU A 273 8.78 -0.71 5.04
N TYR A 274 8.70 0.18 6.04
CA TYR A 274 7.53 1.01 6.27
C TYR A 274 7.27 1.96 5.10
N ASP A 275 8.31 2.63 4.58
CA ASP A 275 8.21 3.49 3.40
C ASP A 275 7.76 2.71 2.17
N GLN A 276 8.30 1.52 1.93
CA GLN A 276 7.88 0.64 0.84
C GLN A 276 6.41 0.21 0.98
N LEU A 277 5.96 -0.13 2.18
CA LEU A 277 4.57 -0.47 2.46
C LEU A 277 3.65 0.75 2.27
N ALA A 278 4.08 1.94 2.69
CA ALA A 278 3.35 3.18 2.50
C ALA A 278 3.20 3.51 1.00
N GLU A 279 4.24 3.32 0.19
CA GLU A 279 4.15 3.49 -1.26
C GLU A 279 3.22 2.47 -1.92
N ARG A 280 3.29 1.19 -1.54
CA ARG A 280 2.34 0.18 -2.04
C ARG A 280 0.90 0.54 -1.69
N LYS A 281 0.67 1.00 -0.46
CA LYS A 281 -0.66 1.48 -0.03
C LYS A 281 -1.13 2.68 -0.85
N ARG A 282 -0.24 3.65 -1.13
CA ARG A 282 -0.53 4.77 -2.03
C ARG A 282 -0.90 4.29 -3.44
N GLY A 283 -0.13 3.33 -3.99
CA GLY A 283 -0.40 2.72 -5.28
C GLY A 283 -1.80 2.08 -5.36
N PHE A 284 -2.14 1.24 -4.38
CA PHE A 284 -3.48 0.64 -4.30
C PHE A 284 -4.59 1.68 -4.15
N GLN A 285 -4.37 2.75 -3.38
CA GLN A 285 -5.35 3.82 -3.27
C GLN A 285 -5.59 4.51 -4.62
N GLN A 286 -4.53 4.79 -5.39
CA GLN A 286 -4.65 5.36 -6.74
C GLN A 286 -5.40 4.41 -7.68
N GLU A 287 -5.13 3.11 -7.64
CA GLU A 287 -5.87 2.11 -8.43
C GLU A 287 -7.35 2.06 -8.05
N ILE A 288 -7.66 2.09 -6.74
CA ILE A 288 -9.04 2.17 -6.23
C ILE A 288 -9.73 3.44 -6.74
N ASP A 289 -9.04 4.58 -6.71
CA ASP A 289 -9.60 5.85 -7.18
C ASP A 289 -9.88 5.79 -8.69
N VAL A 290 -8.95 5.25 -9.49
CA VAL A 290 -9.13 5.03 -10.93
C VAL A 290 -10.30 4.10 -11.20
N LEU A 291 -10.39 2.96 -10.52
CA LEU A 291 -11.52 2.04 -10.61
C LEU A 291 -12.83 2.72 -10.20
N GLY A 292 -12.79 3.55 -9.16
CA GLY A 292 -13.90 4.38 -8.73
C GLY A 292 -14.39 5.30 -9.85
N THR A 293 -13.50 6.05 -10.50
CA THR A 293 -13.86 6.92 -11.64
C THR A 293 -14.45 6.14 -12.82
N LEU A 294 -13.86 4.98 -13.16
CA LEU A 294 -14.37 4.09 -14.21
C LEU A 294 -15.77 3.59 -13.86
N ASN A 295 -15.98 3.15 -12.63
CA ASN A 295 -17.26 2.66 -12.14
C ASN A 295 -18.32 3.77 -12.19
N THR A 296 -17.99 5.00 -11.81
CA THR A 296 -18.89 6.15 -11.94
C THR A 296 -19.25 6.43 -13.40
N ARG A 297 -18.31 6.25 -14.33
CA ARG A 297 -18.55 6.37 -15.78
C ARG A 297 -19.46 5.27 -16.31
N ILE A 298 -19.27 4.03 -15.86
CA ILE A 298 -20.11 2.88 -16.20
C ILE A 298 -21.52 3.10 -15.66
N LYS A 299 -21.67 3.47 -14.38
CA LYS A 299 -22.96 3.83 -13.79
C LYS A 299 -23.63 4.96 -14.56
N GLY A 300 -22.92 6.04 -14.87
CA GLY A 300 -23.45 7.13 -15.67
C GLY A 300 -23.90 6.70 -17.07
N TYR A 301 -23.24 5.70 -17.69
CA TYR A 301 -23.72 5.12 -18.94
C TYR A 301 -25.01 4.30 -18.75
N LEU A 302 -25.04 3.42 -17.75
CA LEU A 302 -26.21 2.62 -17.41
C LEU A 302 -27.42 3.51 -17.08
N ASP A 303 -27.27 4.45 -16.15
CA ASP A 303 -28.32 5.37 -15.71
C ASP A 303 -28.84 6.28 -16.85
N SER A 304 -28.00 6.53 -17.86
CA SER A 304 -28.39 7.38 -19.00
C SER A 304 -29.38 6.72 -19.96
N ASN A 305 -29.70 5.43 -19.76
CA ASN A 305 -30.63 4.63 -20.56
C ASN A 305 -30.43 4.84 -22.07
N LYS A 306 -29.16 4.86 -22.50
CA LYS A 306 -28.78 5.16 -23.88
C LYS A 306 -29.21 4.06 -24.84
N VAL A 307 -29.27 2.82 -24.36
CA VAL A 307 -29.74 1.68 -25.16
C VAL A 307 -31.24 1.81 -25.42
N GLU A 308 -32.02 2.15 -24.40
CA GLU A 308 -33.45 2.41 -24.55
C GLU A 308 -33.69 3.59 -25.50
N LYS A 309 -32.98 4.71 -25.33
CA LYS A 309 -33.08 5.87 -26.24
C LYS A 309 -32.67 5.54 -27.67
N LEU A 310 -31.66 4.69 -27.87
CA LEU A 310 -31.24 4.25 -29.20
C LEU A 310 -32.32 3.39 -29.84
N ASN A 311 -32.91 2.45 -29.08
CA ASN A 311 -34.02 1.63 -29.55
C ASN A 311 -35.23 2.50 -29.90
N GLU A 312 -35.61 3.46 -29.05
CA GLU A 312 -36.68 4.43 -29.34
C GLU A 312 -36.43 5.23 -30.62
N LEU A 313 -35.20 5.71 -30.82
CA LEU A 313 -34.81 6.42 -32.05
C LEU A 313 -34.86 5.51 -33.28
N GLN A 314 -34.46 4.25 -33.14
CA GLN A 314 -34.46 3.26 -34.20
C GLN A 314 -35.88 2.81 -34.57
N GLU A 315 -36.77 2.67 -33.60
CA GLU A 315 -38.21 2.45 -33.80
C GLU A 315 -38.84 3.65 -34.50
N ARG A 316 -38.57 4.88 -34.04
CA ARG A 316 -39.02 6.11 -34.72
C ARG A 316 -38.53 6.18 -36.16
N HIS A 317 -37.26 5.86 -36.40
CA HIS A 317 -36.69 5.84 -37.74
C HIS A 317 -37.42 4.82 -38.63
N THR A 318 -37.65 3.61 -38.13
CA THR A 318 -38.37 2.56 -38.86
C THR A 318 -39.82 2.97 -39.17
N LEU A 319 -40.49 3.62 -38.22
CA LEU A 319 -41.84 4.16 -38.41
C LEU A 319 -41.85 5.27 -39.48
N SER A 320 -40.92 6.22 -39.41
CA SER A 320 -40.79 7.29 -40.40
C SER A 320 -40.47 6.74 -41.79
N LEU A 321 -39.63 5.71 -41.90
CA LEU A 321 -39.32 5.05 -43.18
C LEU A 321 -40.57 4.37 -43.78
N SER A 322 -41.36 3.68 -42.95
CA SER A 322 -42.65 3.10 -43.35
C SER A 322 -43.65 4.16 -43.81
N GLN A 323 -43.72 5.31 -43.12
CA GLN A 323 -44.55 6.44 -43.53
C GLN A 323 -44.09 7.04 -44.86
N LEU A 324 -42.77 7.18 -45.07
CA LEU A 324 -42.20 7.65 -46.33
C LEU A 324 -42.59 6.73 -47.50
N GLN A 325 -42.42 5.42 -47.34
CA GLN A 325 -42.82 4.42 -48.35
C GLN A 325 -44.31 4.49 -48.68
N LYS A 326 -45.18 4.66 -47.66
CA LYS A 326 -46.62 4.87 -47.86
C LYS A 326 -46.92 6.15 -48.65
N CYS A 327 -46.20 7.24 -48.36
CA CYS A 327 -46.33 8.50 -49.10
C CYS A 327 -45.84 8.37 -50.55
N GLU A 328 -44.74 7.65 -50.78
CA GLU A 328 -44.23 7.35 -52.13
C GLU A 328 -45.21 6.52 -52.95
N ALA A 329 -45.78 5.46 -52.36
CA ALA A 329 -46.82 4.66 -53.00
C ALA A 329 -48.03 5.52 -53.38
N ARG A 330 -48.54 6.35 -52.44
CA ARG A 330 -49.64 7.29 -52.72
C ARG A 330 -49.29 8.29 -53.83
N LYS A 331 -48.07 8.82 -53.84
CA LYS A 331 -47.62 9.73 -54.91
C LYS A 331 -47.64 9.02 -56.26
N GLN A 332 -47.19 7.77 -56.32
CA GLN A 332 -47.19 6.98 -57.54
C GLN A 332 -48.63 6.71 -58.02
N ASP A 333 -49.53 6.32 -57.13
CA ASP A 333 -50.94 6.09 -57.44
C ASP A 333 -51.62 7.36 -57.99
N ILE A 334 -51.40 8.50 -57.33
CA ILE A 334 -51.91 9.81 -57.79
C ILE A 334 -51.32 10.17 -59.16
N SER A 335 -50.04 9.87 -59.41
CA SER A 335 -49.42 10.13 -60.72
C SER A 335 -50.06 9.28 -61.82
N VAL A 336 -50.37 8.01 -61.53
CA VAL A 336 -51.06 7.11 -62.45
C VAL A 336 -52.48 7.60 -62.73
N GLU A 337 -53.22 8.04 -61.70
CA GLU A 337 -54.56 8.64 -61.87
C GLU A 337 -54.51 9.95 -62.66
N LEU A 338 -53.51 10.79 -62.42
CA LEU A 338 -53.31 12.04 -63.14
C LEU A 338 -53.06 11.78 -64.64
N ASP A 339 -52.25 10.77 -64.97
CA ASP A 339 -51.99 10.42 -66.37
C ASP A 339 -53.21 9.79 -67.05
N LYS A 340 -54.01 8.99 -66.34
CA LYS A 340 -55.33 8.54 -66.83
C LYS A 340 -56.26 9.73 -67.10
N SER A 341 -56.32 10.71 -66.20
CA SER A 341 -57.12 11.91 -66.37
C SER A 341 -56.67 12.76 -67.57
N LYS A 342 -55.35 12.92 -67.77
CA LYS A 342 -54.79 13.57 -68.97
C LYS A 342 -55.14 12.85 -70.26
N GLN A 343 -55.12 11.51 -70.29
CA GLN A 343 -55.52 10.73 -71.45
C GLN A 343 -57.01 10.91 -71.77
N LEU A 344 -57.87 10.91 -70.75
CA LEU A 344 -59.30 11.22 -70.87
C LEU A 344 -59.53 12.63 -71.44
N LEU A 345 -58.78 13.63 -70.96
CA LEU A 345 -58.86 15.00 -71.46
C LEU A 345 -58.54 15.07 -72.97
N ARG A 346 -57.47 14.39 -73.41
CA ARG A 346 -57.12 14.31 -74.84
C ARG A 346 -58.20 13.63 -75.69
N SER A 347 -58.89 12.63 -75.14
CA SER A 347 -60.00 11.96 -75.83
C SER A 347 -61.24 12.86 -75.95
N GLN A 348 -61.48 13.75 -74.98
CA GLN A 348 -62.54 14.76 -75.09
C GLN A 348 -62.24 15.83 -76.13
N ASP A 349 -60.98 16.27 -76.28
CA ASP A 349 -60.60 17.21 -77.35
C ASP A 349 -60.86 16.60 -78.75
N GLN A 350 -60.61 15.30 -78.92
CA GLN A 350 -60.92 14.58 -80.15
C GLN A 350 -62.44 14.49 -80.39
N LEU A 351 -63.24 14.24 -79.34
CA LEU A 351 -64.70 14.23 -79.43
C LEU A 351 -65.26 15.62 -79.78
N LYS A 352 -64.69 16.68 -79.20
CA LYS A 352 -65.09 18.06 -79.48
C LYS A 352 -64.85 18.45 -80.94
N ARG A 353 -63.67 18.08 -81.51
CA ARG A 353 -63.39 18.24 -82.95
C ARG A 353 -64.38 17.47 -83.82
N ASN A 354 -64.69 16.22 -83.48
CA ASN A 354 -65.68 15.43 -84.23
C ASN A 354 -67.08 16.06 -84.23
N ILE A 355 -67.49 16.67 -83.11
CA ILE A 355 -68.77 17.38 -83.01
C ILE A 355 -68.77 18.65 -83.86
N ASP A 356 -67.69 19.44 -83.81
CA ASP A 356 -67.53 20.66 -84.62
C ASP A 356 -67.54 20.33 -86.12
N ASP A 357 -66.83 19.28 -86.54
CA ASP A 357 -66.82 18.81 -87.93
C ASP A 357 -68.21 18.34 -88.39
N ASN A 358 -68.96 17.63 -87.53
CA ASN A 358 -70.32 17.19 -87.85
C ASN A 358 -71.31 18.37 -87.96
N LEU A 359 -71.16 19.38 -87.10
CA LEU A 359 -71.95 20.62 -87.15
C LEU A 359 -71.65 21.41 -88.43
N ASN A 360 -70.38 21.54 -88.81
CA ASN A 360 -69.98 22.16 -90.07
C ASN A 360 -70.54 21.39 -91.27
N TYR A 361 -70.42 20.07 -91.29
CA TYR A 361 -71.02 19.24 -92.34
C TYR A 361 -72.54 19.48 -92.50
N ARG A 362 -73.28 19.56 -91.38
CA ARG A 362 -74.73 19.86 -91.42
C ARG A 362 -75.03 21.25 -91.95
N LYS A 363 -74.24 22.27 -91.59
CA LYS A 363 -74.37 23.63 -92.13
C LYS A 363 -74.12 23.65 -93.63
N THR A 364 -73.00 23.08 -94.08
CA THR A 364 -72.65 23.03 -95.51
C THR A 364 -73.68 22.23 -96.31
N LYS A 365 -74.21 21.13 -95.78
CA LYS A 365 -75.28 20.38 -96.42
C LYS A 365 -76.56 21.19 -96.57
N ALA A 366 -76.99 21.90 -95.53
CA ALA A 366 -78.17 22.76 -95.62
C ALA A 366 -77.98 23.92 -96.64
N GLU A 367 -76.76 24.43 -96.77
CA GLU A 367 -76.40 25.45 -97.76
C GLU A 367 -76.41 24.89 -99.19
N VAL A 368 -75.93 23.66 -99.39
CA VAL A 368 -76.02 22.93 -100.66
C VAL A 368 -77.49 22.65 -101.04
N ASP A 369 -78.30 22.19 -100.09
CA ASP A 369 -79.73 21.93 -100.33
C ASP A 369 -80.47 23.22 -100.73
N ARG A 370 -80.13 24.36 -100.09
CA ARG A 370 -80.68 25.68 -100.43
C ARG A 370 -80.29 26.13 -101.83
N LEU A 371 -79.00 26.03 -102.17
CA LEU A 371 -78.50 26.38 -103.50
C LEU A 371 -79.09 25.48 -104.59
N THR A 372 -79.32 24.21 -104.28
CA THR A 372 -79.99 23.26 -105.18
C THR A 372 -81.44 23.69 -105.45
N HIS A 373 -82.16 24.10 -104.40
CA HIS A 373 -83.53 24.62 -104.56
C HIS A 373 -83.58 25.92 -105.38
N ASP A 374 -82.61 26.81 -105.20
CA ASP A 374 -82.50 28.04 -106.00
C ASP A 374 -82.21 27.72 -107.48
N ILE A 375 -81.40 26.69 -107.77
CA ILE A 375 -81.16 26.20 -109.14
C ILE A 375 -82.45 25.65 -109.75
N GLU A 376 -83.18 24.79 -109.03
CA GLU A 376 -84.46 24.24 -109.49
C GLU A 376 -85.48 25.35 -109.79
N LEU A 377 -85.57 26.38 -108.96
CA LEU A 377 -86.40 27.57 -109.19
C LEU A 377 -85.99 28.37 -110.43
N LEU A 378 -84.68 28.48 -110.68
CA LEU A 378 -84.17 29.15 -111.89
C LEU A 378 -84.43 28.32 -113.15
N GLU A 379 -84.33 26.99 -113.05
CA GLU A 379 -84.65 26.07 -114.15
C GLU A 379 -86.16 26.07 -114.49
N ASP A 380 -87.03 26.09 -113.48
CA ASP A 380 -88.49 26.23 -113.68
C ASP A 380 -88.87 27.59 -114.27
N ASN A 381 -88.19 28.67 -113.87
CA ASN A 381 -88.38 29.98 -114.48
C ASN A 381 -87.97 30.00 -115.96
N VAL A 382 -86.88 29.29 -116.33
CA VAL A 382 -86.44 29.14 -117.73
C VAL A 382 -87.40 28.25 -118.53
N LEU A 383 -88.01 27.23 -117.93
CA LEU A 383 -89.05 26.42 -118.58
C LEU A 383 -90.38 27.18 -118.77
N SER A 384 -90.72 28.14 -117.90
CA SER A 384 -91.90 29.01 -118.07
C SER A 384 -91.74 30.06 -119.18
N ILE A 385 -90.50 30.40 -119.54
CA ILE A 385 -90.16 31.30 -120.64
C ILE A 385 -89.88 30.42 -121.88
N GLY A 386 -90.95 30.10 -122.59
CA GLY A 386 -90.92 29.22 -123.75
C GLY A 386 -89.90 29.58 -124.84
N SER A 387 -89.56 28.57 -125.65
CA SER A 387 -88.50 28.55 -126.66
C SER A 387 -88.48 29.75 -127.62
N MET A 388 -87.27 30.27 -127.87
CA MET A 388 -87.01 31.47 -128.69
C MET A 388 -87.60 31.39 -130.12
N SER A 389 -87.72 30.18 -130.71
CA SER A 389 -88.27 30.01 -132.06
C SER A 389 -89.79 30.26 -132.15
N THR A 390 -90.53 30.06 -131.06
CA THR A 390 -91.97 30.38 -131.00
C THR A 390 -92.21 31.89 -130.89
N ILE A 391 -91.35 32.60 -130.17
CA ILE A 391 -91.43 34.06 -130.01
C ILE A 391 -91.06 34.78 -131.32
N GLU A 392 -90.05 34.30 -132.06
CA GLU A 392 -89.70 34.87 -133.38
C GLU A 392 -90.78 34.62 -134.46
N ALA A 393 -91.43 33.45 -134.43
CA ALA A 393 -92.53 33.13 -135.35
C ALA A 393 -93.78 33.97 -135.07
N ASP A 394 -94.12 34.20 -133.80
CA ASP A 394 -95.25 35.05 -133.39
C ASP A 394 -94.98 36.52 -133.73
N LEU A 395 -93.75 37.01 -133.53
CA LEU A 395 -93.38 38.39 -133.86
C LEU A 395 -93.47 38.68 -135.37
N LYS A 396 -93.07 37.71 -136.21
CA LYS A 396 -93.17 37.81 -137.68
C LYS A 396 -94.63 37.75 -138.16
N ARG A 397 -95.46 36.92 -137.53
CA ARG A 397 -96.89 36.79 -137.82
C ARG A 397 -97.66 38.06 -137.44
N HIS A 398 -97.39 38.64 -136.26
CA HIS A 398 -98.02 39.88 -135.81
C HIS A 398 -97.56 41.11 -136.61
N ALA A 399 -96.30 41.14 -137.08
CA ALA A 399 -95.83 42.20 -137.98
C ALA A 399 -96.56 42.18 -139.33
N GLN A 400 -96.75 41.00 -139.93
CA GLN A 400 -97.49 40.86 -141.19
C GLN A 400 -98.99 41.17 -141.03
N GLU A 401 -99.59 40.78 -139.91
CA GLU A 401 -101.00 41.08 -139.63
C GLU A 401 -101.24 42.56 -139.36
N LYS A 402 -100.28 43.25 -138.72
CA LYS A 402 -100.32 44.70 -138.52
C LYS A 402 -100.28 45.45 -139.87
N GLU A 403 -99.42 45.04 -140.80
CA GLU A 403 -99.32 45.66 -142.14
C GLU A 403 -100.61 45.45 -142.96
N ARG A 404 -101.20 44.23 -142.88
CA ARG A 404 -102.47 43.87 -143.51
C ARG A 404 -103.64 44.72 -143.00
N LEU A 405 -103.76 44.82 -141.66
CA LEU A 405 -104.81 45.61 -141.02
C LEU A 405 -104.66 47.12 -141.30
N LEU A 406 -103.42 47.63 -141.43
CA LEU A 406 -103.18 49.04 -141.80
C LEU A 406 -103.65 49.33 -143.24
N SER A 407 -103.43 48.40 -144.17
CA SER A 407 -103.94 48.51 -145.55
C SER A 407 -105.46 48.41 -145.61
N GLU A 408 -106.08 47.49 -144.85
CA GLU A 408 -107.53 47.38 -144.77
C GLU A 408 -108.17 48.63 -144.13
N TYR A 409 -107.56 49.18 -143.09
CA TYR A 409 -108.02 50.41 -142.43
C TYR A 409 -108.03 51.60 -143.40
N ASN A 410 -106.94 51.81 -144.14
CA ASN A 410 -106.84 52.89 -145.12
C ASN A 410 -107.87 52.72 -146.27
N ARG A 411 -108.12 51.47 -146.70
CA ARG A 411 -109.14 51.16 -147.72
C ARG A 411 -110.55 51.45 -147.23
N CYS A 412 -110.88 51.01 -146.02
CA CYS A 412 -112.18 51.25 -145.40
C CYS A 412 -112.42 52.74 -145.16
N GLN A 413 -111.38 53.49 -144.76
CA GLN A 413 -111.47 54.94 -144.55
C GLN A 413 -111.75 55.71 -145.85
N GLY A 414 -111.13 55.32 -146.96
CA GLY A 414 -111.47 55.87 -148.28
C GLY A 414 -112.91 55.57 -148.72
N THR A 415 -113.38 54.36 -148.42
CA THR A 415 -114.75 53.92 -148.77
C THR A 415 -115.81 54.66 -147.95
N ILE A 416 -115.55 54.92 -146.66
CA ILE A 416 -116.44 55.69 -145.78
C ILE A 416 -116.59 57.14 -146.27
N SER A 417 -115.51 57.75 -146.75
CA SER A 417 -115.54 59.12 -147.28
C SER A 417 -116.44 59.25 -148.53
N VAL A 418 -116.46 58.22 -149.39
CA VAL A 418 -117.35 58.16 -150.57
C VAL A 418 -118.81 57.97 -150.16
N TYR A 419 -119.09 57.07 -149.21
CA TYR A 419 -120.46 56.86 -148.73
C TYR A 419 -121.04 58.10 -148.04
N GLN A 420 -120.23 58.86 -147.28
CA GLN A 420 -120.67 60.12 -146.67
C GLN A 420 -121.03 61.20 -147.70
N SER A 421 -120.29 61.25 -148.82
CA SER A 421 -120.61 62.16 -149.93
C SER A 421 -121.93 61.76 -150.63
N ASN A 422 -122.14 60.46 -150.87
CA ASN A 422 -123.35 59.93 -151.50
C ASN A 422 -124.61 60.08 -150.62
N ILE A 423 -124.49 59.85 -149.31
CA ILE A 423 -125.60 60.06 -148.37
C ILE A 423 -126.03 61.53 -148.34
N SER A 424 -125.06 62.45 -148.39
CA SER A 424 -125.33 63.88 -148.41
C SER A 424 -126.06 64.31 -149.69
N LYS A 425 -125.76 63.67 -150.82
CA LYS A 425 -126.43 63.90 -152.10
C LYS A 425 -127.88 63.38 -152.11
N HIS A 426 -128.10 62.15 -151.65
CA HIS A 426 -129.44 61.54 -151.59
C HIS A 426 -130.36 62.21 -150.56
N LYS A 427 -129.82 62.78 -149.47
CA LYS A 427 -130.60 63.61 -148.53
C LYS A 427 -131.14 64.89 -149.16
N LEU A 428 -130.47 65.44 -150.17
CA LEU A 428 -130.94 66.63 -150.87
C LEU A 428 -132.03 66.29 -151.89
N GLU A 429 -131.90 65.14 -152.58
CA GLU A 429 -132.88 64.62 -153.56
C GLU A 429 -134.23 64.27 -152.91
N LEU A 430 -134.21 63.76 -151.68
CA LEU A 430 -135.42 63.39 -150.93
C LEU A 430 -136.34 64.57 -150.54
N LYS A 431 -135.95 65.83 -150.77
CA LYS A 431 -136.82 67.01 -150.57
C LYS A 431 -137.56 67.47 -151.83
N GLN A 432 -137.44 66.77 -152.95
CA GLN A 432 -138.11 67.14 -154.21
C GLN A 432 -139.62 66.89 -154.19
N THR A 433 -140.37 67.73 -154.90
CA THR A 433 -141.84 67.82 -154.96
C THR A 433 -142.57 66.58 -155.50
N GLN A 434 -141.84 65.58 -156.01
CA GLN A 434 -142.35 64.33 -156.60
C GLN A 434 -142.64 63.19 -155.61
N TYR A 435 -142.19 63.30 -154.34
CA TYR A 435 -142.37 62.27 -153.30
C TYR A 435 -143.31 62.68 -152.14
N LYS A 436 -144.13 63.74 -152.29
CA LYS A 436 -145.12 64.17 -151.29
C LYS A 436 -146.49 63.55 -151.60
N ASP A 437 -147.14 62.90 -150.61
CA ASP A 437 -148.46 62.23 -150.68
C ASP A 437 -148.57 60.83 -151.36
N ILE A 438 -147.48 60.02 -151.41
CA ILE A 438 -147.51 58.65 -151.97
C ILE A 438 -148.39 57.68 -151.16
N GLU A 439 -148.44 57.83 -149.83
CA GLU A 439 -149.17 56.94 -148.93
C GLU A 439 -150.70 57.11 -149.04
N LYS A 440 -151.20 58.35 -149.21
CA LYS A 440 -152.64 58.62 -149.38
C LYS A 440 -153.20 58.09 -150.72
N ARG A 441 -152.38 58.06 -151.77
CA ARG A 441 -152.79 57.53 -153.09
C ARG A 441 -152.94 56.01 -153.10
N TYR A 442 -152.02 55.28 -152.46
CA TYR A 442 -152.09 53.82 -152.35
C TYR A 442 -153.33 53.37 -151.54
N PHE A 443 -153.67 54.11 -150.48
CA PHE A 443 -154.78 53.76 -149.60
C PHE A 443 -156.18 53.96 -150.23
N ASN A 444 -156.41 55.04 -150.98
CA ASN A 444 -157.70 55.25 -151.65
C ASN A 444 -157.97 54.23 -152.77
N GLN A 445 -156.93 53.77 -153.48
CA GLN A 445 -157.05 52.75 -154.53
C GLN A 445 -157.42 51.36 -153.96
N LEU A 446 -156.98 51.08 -152.74
CA LEU A 446 -157.34 49.88 -152.00
C LEU A 446 -158.81 49.89 -151.53
N LEU A 447 -159.35 51.07 -151.16
CA LEU A 447 -160.75 51.22 -150.75
C LEU A 447 -161.72 51.02 -151.94
N GLN A 448 -161.33 51.50 -153.12
CA GLN A 448 -162.14 51.38 -154.35
C GLN A 448 -162.31 49.93 -154.83
N LEU A 449 -161.32 49.07 -154.59
CA LEU A 449 -161.34 47.62 -154.93
C LEU A 449 -162.21 46.81 -153.96
N LYS A 450 -162.25 47.21 -152.68
CA LYS A 450 -162.99 46.49 -151.62
C LYS A 450 -164.49 46.76 -151.66
N THR A 451 -164.91 47.98 -151.99
CA THR A 451 -166.35 48.33 -152.05
C THR A 451 -167.03 47.80 -153.31
N THR A 452 -166.28 47.61 -154.39
CA THR A 452 -166.75 46.96 -155.63
C THR A 452 -166.86 45.44 -155.50
N GLU A 453 -166.09 44.81 -154.62
CA GLU A 453 -166.26 43.39 -154.24
C GLU A 453 -167.55 43.14 -153.44
N MET A 454 -168.01 44.09 -152.62
CA MET A 454 -169.16 43.89 -151.73
C MET A 454 -170.52 44.21 -152.33
N ALA A 455 -170.64 45.15 -153.26
CA ALA A 455 -171.94 45.48 -153.87
C ALA A 455 -172.49 44.35 -154.76
N ASN A 456 -171.65 43.39 -155.16
CA ASN A 456 -172.02 42.27 -156.04
C ASN A 456 -172.54 41.02 -155.32
N LYS A 457 -172.79 41.06 -153.99
CA LYS A 457 -173.02 39.82 -153.22
C LYS A 457 -174.31 39.66 -152.40
N ASP A 458 -175.30 40.55 -152.45
CA ASP A 458 -176.57 40.32 -151.69
C ASP A 458 -177.87 40.78 -152.41
N LEU A 459 -177.97 40.51 -153.72
CA LEU A 459 -179.26 40.22 -154.38
C LEU A 459 -179.17 38.89 -155.17
N ASP A 460 -178.64 37.86 -154.50
CA ASP A 460 -178.95 36.42 -154.67
C ASP A 460 -178.87 35.71 -153.31
#